data_AF-A0A496A139-F1
#
_entry.id   AF-A0A496A139-F1
#
_cell.length_a   1.000
_cell.length_b   1.000
_cell.length_c   1.000
_cell.angle_alpha   90.00
_cell.angle_beta   90.00
_cell.angle_gamma   90.00
#
_symmetry.space_group_name_H-M   'P 1'
#
loop_
_entity.id
_entity.type
_entity.pdbx_description
1 polymer ?
#
loop_
_entity_poly.entity_id
_entity_poly.type
_entity_poly.pdbx_seq_one_letter_code
_entity_poly.pdbx_strand_id
1 'polypeptide(L)'
;MLSILNGIQGLVNLLFFVAIVGTLVVSWIYASRLKQQYGADFPWNKTALIVGIEVLLWIGFNFFWEIFEAFWLPITIVAIIVIVLISRKKRRYV
;
A
#
# COMPACT_ATOMS: atom_id res chain seq x y z
N MET A 1 1.64 -21.66 -6.26
CA MET A 1 2.26 -20.45 -5.66
C MET A 1 1.92 -19.20 -6.47
N LEU A 2 2.17 -19.18 -7.79
CA LEU A 2 1.81 -18.07 -8.70
C LEU A 2 0.33 -17.60 -8.61
N SER A 3 -0.66 -18.49 -8.54
CA SER A 3 -2.08 -18.05 -8.45
C SER A 3 -2.44 -17.31 -7.17
N ILE A 4 -1.77 -17.59 -6.03
CA ILE A 4 -2.07 -16.92 -4.76
C ILE A 4 -1.42 -15.53 -4.73
N LEU A 5 -0.18 -15.40 -5.21
CA LEU A 5 0.50 -14.11 -5.37
C LEU A 5 -0.24 -13.19 -6.33
N ASN A 6 -0.66 -13.71 -7.49
CA ASN A 6 -1.48 -12.95 -8.45
C ASN A 6 -2.84 -12.56 -7.87
N GLY A 7 -3.45 -13.43 -7.06
CA GLY A 7 -4.70 -13.13 -6.35
C GLY A 7 -4.55 -11.99 -5.33
N ILE A 8 -3.47 -12.00 -4.54
CA ILE A 8 -3.16 -10.95 -3.56
C ILE A 8 -2.89 -9.63 -4.27
N GLN A 9 -2.11 -9.64 -5.35
CA GLN A 9 -1.85 -8.43 -6.14
C GLN A 9 -3.14 -7.86 -6.74
N GLY A 10 -4.04 -8.71 -7.23
CA GLY A 10 -5.37 -8.32 -7.70
C GLY A 10 -6.22 -7.66 -6.60
N LEU A 11 -6.21 -8.22 -5.39
CA LEU A 11 -6.93 -7.65 -4.24
C LEU A 11 -6.35 -6.30 -3.81
N VAL A 12 -5.03 -6.13 -3.80
CA VAL A 12 -4.40 -4.86 -3.46
C VAL A 12 -4.74 -3.80 -4.51
N ASN A 13 -4.70 -4.14 -5.80
CA ASN A 13 -5.11 -3.23 -6.87
C ASN A 13 -6.58 -2.81 -6.75
N LEU A 14 -7.46 -3.74 -6.37
CA LEU A 14 -8.87 -3.45 -6.16
C LEU A 14 -9.08 -2.54 -4.95
N LEU A 15 -8.40 -2.80 -3.82
CA LEU A 15 -8.41 -1.90 -2.66
C LEU A 15 -7.90 -0.51 -3.02
N PHE A 16 -6.86 -0.44 -3.86
CA PHE A 16 -6.32 0.82 -4.34
C PHE A 16 -7.33 1.62 -5.16
N PHE A 17 -7.99 0.94 -6.10
CA PHE A 17 -9.04 1.54 -6.91
C PHE A 17 -10.20 2.05 -6.04
N VAL A 18 -10.65 1.24 -5.07
CA VAL A 18 -11.71 1.64 -4.13
C VAL A 18 -11.29 2.84 -3.29
N ALA A 19 -10.03 2.92 -2.85
CA ALA A 19 -9.51 4.06 -2.13
C ALA A 19 -9.57 5.34 -2.98
N ILE A 20 -8.99 5.34 -4.19
CA ILE A 20 -9.00 6.51 -5.09
C ILE A 20 -10.45 6.96 -5.38
N VAL A 21 -11.31 6.01 -5.77
CA VAL A 21 -12.72 6.31 -6.10
C VAL A 21 -13.45 6.84 -4.87
N GLY A 22 -13.22 6.24 -3.70
CA GLY A 22 -13.76 6.71 -2.43
C GLY A 22 -13.33 8.14 -2.12
N THR A 23 -12.04 8.44 -2.21
CA THR A 23 -11.47 9.77 -1.96
C THR A 23 -12.04 10.82 -2.92
N LEU A 24 -12.23 10.47 -4.20
CA LEU A 24 -12.84 11.34 -5.20
C LEU A 24 -14.33 11.57 -4.95
N VAL A 25 -15.09 10.51 -4.66
CA VAL A 25 -16.55 10.60 -4.39
C VAL A 25 -16.81 11.41 -3.12
N VAL A 26 -16.08 11.13 -2.04
CA VAL A 26 -16.20 11.90 -0.78
C VAL A 26 -15.83 13.36 -1.01
N SER A 27 -14.74 13.63 -1.74
CA SER A 27 -14.33 15.00 -2.06
C SER A 27 -15.39 15.72 -2.90
N TRP A 28 -16.02 15.05 -3.87
CA TRP A 28 -17.09 15.64 -4.67
C TRP A 28 -18.34 15.92 -3.83
N ILE A 29 -18.77 14.98 -3.00
CA ILE A 29 -19.93 15.19 -2.09
C ILE A 29 -19.65 16.37 -1.15
N TYR A 30 -18.44 16.48 -0.62
CA TYR A 30 -18.07 17.59 0.24
C TYR A 30 -18.03 18.91 -0.53
N ALA A 31 -17.46 18.90 -1.75
CA ALA A 31 -17.42 20.07 -2.62
C ALA A 31 -18.82 20.59 -2.99
N SER A 32 -19.76 19.69 -3.30
CA SER A 32 -21.12 20.07 -3.66
C SER A 32 -21.88 20.67 -2.47
N ARG A 33 -21.72 20.09 -1.27
CA ARG A 33 -22.29 20.63 -0.03
C ARG A 33 -21.68 21.98 0.35
N LEU A 34 -20.36 22.13 0.22
CA LEU A 34 -19.67 23.38 0.52
C LEU A 34 -20.13 24.52 -0.39
N LYS A 35 -20.26 24.23 -1.69
CA LYS A 35 -20.77 25.19 -2.67
C LYS A 35 -22.23 25.59 -2.39
N GLN A 36 -23.07 24.64 -1.99
CA GLN A 36 -24.48 24.91 -1.65
C GLN A 36 -24.66 25.69 -0.34
N GLN A 37 -23.85 25.43 0.68
CA GLN A 37 -24.01 26.05 1.99
C GLN A 37 -23.29 27.39 2.14
N TYR A 38 -22.11 27.53 1.53
CA TYR A 38 -21.21 28.66 1.79
C TYR A 38 -20.83 29.42 0.51
N GLY A 39 -21.25 28.96 -0.68
CA GLY A 39 -20.84 29.56 -1.94
C GLY A 39 -19.32 29.53 -2.18
N ALA A 40 -18.59 28.73 -1.41
CA ALA A 40 -17.14 28.68 -1.40
C ALA A 40 -16.63 27.57 -2.32
N ASP A 41 -15.51 27.83 -3.00
CA ASP A 41 -14.84 26.84 -3.83
C ASP A 41 -14.12 25.79 -2.99
N PHE A 42 -14.28 24.53 -3.39
CA PHE A 42 -13.61 23.41 -2.75
C PHE A 42 -12.12 23.42 -3.10
N PRO A 43 -11.21 23.19 -2.14
CA PRO A 43 -9.76 23.23 -2.38
C PRO A 43 -9.27 21.98 -3.12
N TRP A 44 -9.57 21.89 -4.41
CA TRP A 44 -9.19 20.77 -5.29
C TRP A 44 -7.69 20.48 -5.30
N ASN A 45 -6.83 21.49 -5.07
CA ASN A 45 -5.38 21.29 -4.95
C ASN A 45 -5.01 20.31 -3.83
N LYS A 46 -5.71 20.35 -2.69
CA LYS A 46 -5.42 19.45 -1.56
C LYS A 46 -5.87 18.02 -1.88
N THR A 47 -7.05 17.87 -2.47
CA THR A 47 -7.57 16.57 -2.91
C THR A 47 -6.69 15.95 -4.00
N ALA A 48 -6.27 16.74 -4.99
CA ALA A 48 -5.36 16.28 -6.04
C ALA A 48 -4.02 15.82 -5.48
N LEU A 49 -3.50 16.50 -4.44
CA LEU A 49 -2.28 16.09 -3.75
C LEU A 49 -2.46 14.76 -2.99
N ILE A 50 -3.59 14.56 -2.31
CA ILE A 50 -3.91 13.30 -1.62
C ILE A 50 -3.98 12.15 -2.63
N VAL A 51 -4.73 12.33 -3.73
CA VAL A 51 -4.82 11.34 -4.81
C VAL A 51 -3.45 11.09 -5.46
N GLY A 52 -2.63 12.13 -5.61
CA GLY A 52 -1.26 12.01 -6.12
C GLY A 52 -0.36 11.16 -5.22
N ILE A 53 -0.42 11.37 -3.90
CA ILE A 53 0.31 10.55 -2.92
C ILE A 53 -0.18 9.11 -2.95
N GLU A 54 -1.49 8.89 -3.05
CA GLU A 54 -2.06 7.55 -3.22
C GLU A 54 -1.45 6.88 -4.47
N VAL A 55 -1.50 7.51 -5.64
CA VAL A 55 -0.92 6.92 -6.86
C VAL A 55 0.57 6.62 -6.71
N LEU A 56 1.35 7.49 -6.06
CA LEU A 56 2.77 7.23 -5.78
C LEU A 56 2.98 6.04 -4.84
N LEU A 57 2.16 5.90 -3.80
CA LEU A 57 2.18 4.75 -2.90
C LEU A 57 1.84 3.44 -3.65
N TRP A 58 0.89 3.48 -4.58
CA TRP A 58 0.54 2.33 -5.40
C TRP A 58 1.66 1.90 -6.33
N ILE A 59 2.31 2.86 -6.99
CA ILE A 59 3.48 2.58 -7.84
C ILE A 59 4.60 1.99 -6.98
N GLY A 60 4.89 2.61 -5.83
CA GLY A 60 5.89 2.11 -4.88
C GLY A 60 5.56 0.71 -4.37
N PHE A 61 4.29 0.41 -4.09
CA PHE A 61 3.85 -0.91 -3.67
C PHE A 61 4.01 -1.96 -4.78
N ASN A 62 3.65 -1.65 -6.03
CA ASN A 62 3.87 -2.59 -7.14
C ASN A 62 5.36 -2.87 -7.34
N PHE A 63 6.21 -1.84 -7.28
CA PHE A 63 7.65 -2.00 -7.41
C PHE A 63 8.23 -2.84 -6.25
N PHE A 64 7.78 -2.57 -5.03
CA PHE A 64 8.13 -3.38 -3.86
C PHE A 64 7.65 -4.84 -4.01
N TRP A 65 6.43 -5.04 -4.51
CA TRP A 65 5.84 -6.37 -4.71
C TRP A 65 6.60 -7.18 -5.74
N GLU A 66 7.03 -6.58 -6.85
CA GLU A 66 7.84 -7.22 -7.89
C GLU A 66 9.21 -7.65 -7.35
N ILE A 67 9.87 -6.78 -6.58
CA ILE A 67 11.13 -7.11 -5.88
C ILE A 67 10.87 -8.23 -4.85
N PHE A 68 9.78 -8.12 -4.09
CA PHE A 68 9.42 -9.12 -3.09
C PHE A 68 9.19 -10.48 -3.74
N GLU A 69 8.46 -10.58 -4.85
CA GLU A 69 8.23 -11.85 -5.53
C GLU A 69 9.54 -12.48 -6.02
N ALA A 70 10.46 -11.67 -6.55
CA ALA A 70 11.76 -12.15 -7.02
C ALA A 70 12.70 -12.61 -5.88
N PHE A 71 12.70 -11.92 -4.73
CA PHE A 71 13.67 -12.15 -3.66
C PHE A 71 13.09 -12.71 -2.36
N TRP A 72 11.79 -13.00 -2.30
CA TRP A 72 11.07 -13.46 -1.12
C TRP A 72 11.71 -14.72 -0.52
N LEU A 73 12.00 -15.74 -1.35
CA LEU A 73 12.59 -17.01 -0.93
C LEU A 73 14.00 -16.83 -0.33
N PRO A 74 14.97 -16.18 -1.02
CA PRO A 74 16.28 -15.96 -0.44
C PRO A 74 16.24 -15.09 0.83
N ILE A 75 15.37 -14.07 0.89
CA ILE A 75 15.19 -13.24 2.09
C ILE A 75 14.69 -14.08 3.28
N THR A 76 13.66 -14.92 3.08
CA THR A 76 13.15 -15.79 4.16
C THR A 76 14.17 -16.81 4.60
N ILE A 77 14.92 -17.43 3.66
CA ILE A 77 15.97 -18.40 4.00
C ILE A 77 17.08 -17.73 4.83
N VAL A 78 17.57 -16.55 4.41
CA VAL A 78 18.59 -15.80 5.16
C VAL A 78 18.07 -15.40 6.55
N ALA A 79 16.84 -14.91 6.64
CA ALA A 79 16.23 -14.54 7.92
C ALA A 79 16.12 -15.74 8.87
N ILE A 80 15.69 -16.92 8.38
CA ILE A 80 15.62 -18.15 9.17
C ILE A 80 17.02 -18.57 9.63
N ILE A 81 18.02 -18.55 8.74
CA ILE A 81 19.41 -18.89 9.08
C ILE A 81 19.95 -17.97 10.19
N VAL A 82 19.72 -16.66 10.07
CA VAL A 82 20.13 -15.67 11.09
C VAL A 82 19.43 -15.93 12.43
N ILE A 83 18.12 -16.17 12.44
CA ILE A 83 17.36 -16.49 13.65
C ILE A 83 17.87 -17.77 14.30
N VAL A 84 18.15 -18.81 13.52
CA VAL A 84 18.70 -20.09 14.02
C VAL A 84 20.10 -19.89 14.59
N LEU A 85 20.97 -19.11 13.94
CA LEU A 85 22.31 -18.80 14.44
C LEU A 85 22.26 -18.01 15.75
N ILE A 86 21.40 -17.00 15.85
CA ILE A 86 21.19 -16.23 17.09
C ILE A 86 20.63 -17.13 18.20
N SER A 87 19.64 -17.98 17.89
CA SER A 87 19.04 -18.93 18.83
C SER A 87 20.04 -19.98 19.32
N ARG A 88 20.93 -20.46 18.45
CA ARG A 88 22.02 -21.39 18.82
C ARG A 88 23.08 -20.72 19.69
N LYS A 89 23.40 -19.44 19.45
CA LYS A 89 24.28 -18.67 20.34
C LYS A 89 23.67 -18.51 21.73
N LYS A 90 22.39 -18.16 21.84
CA LYS A 90 21.72 -18.02 23.15
C LYS A 90 21.74 -19.30 24.00
N ARG A 91 21.63 -20.49 23.39
CA ARG A 91 21.67 -21.77 24.13
C ARG A 91 23.06 -22.24 24.58
N ARG A 92 24.15 -21.63 24.09
CA ARG A 92 25.54 -22.00 24.48
C ARG A 92 26.11 -21.18 25.64
N TYR A 93 25.44 -20.11 26.05
CA TYR A 93 25.88 -19.22 27.14
C TYR A 93 24.93 -19.23 28.35
N VAL A 94 24.08 -20.26 28.47
CA VAL A 94 23.24 -20.55 29.64
C VAL A 94 23.69 -21.87 30.22
#